data_AF-A0A7C6SXC8-F1
#
_entry.id   AF-A0A7C6SXC8-F1
#
_cell.length_a   1.000
_cell.length_b   1.000
_cell.length_c   1.000
_cell.angle_alpha   90.00
_cell.angle_beta   90.00
_cell.angle_gamma   90.00
#
_symmetry.space_group_name_H-M   'P 1'
#
loop_
_entity.id
_entity.type
_entity.pdbx_description
1 polymer ?
#
loop_
_entity_poly.entity_id
_entity_poly.type
_entity_poly.pdbx_seq_one_letter_code
_entity_poly.pdbx_strand_id
1 'polypeptide(L)'
;TDRNSASLQAVEGIKFIEGRPELRVWAGAVKLDFGTGRVDFEGHVTVKSDKGPSFSAAAARWDPDMKSFRAYGNVQYENGASKISGDELEIDLELEIARVKGNARFRSPAF
;
A
#
# COMPACT_ATOMS: atom_id res chain seq x y z
N THR A 1 2.07 -0.54 30.84
CA THR A 1 1.87 0.05 29.50
C THR A 1 0.98 -0.89 28.74
N ASP A 2 -0.28 -0.53 28.56
CA ASP A 2 -1.22 -1.39 27.85
C ASP A 2 -0.78 -1.51 26.40
N ARG A 3 -0.49 -2.74 25.97
CA ARG A 3 -0.24 -3.05 24.55
C ARG A 3 -1.59 -2.94 23.83
N ASN A 4 -1.87 -1.75 23.31
CA ASN A 4 -3.07 -1.52 22.50
C ASN A 4 -2.75 -1.78 21.04
N SER A 5 -2.57 -3.06 20.69
CA SER A 5 -2.32 -3.49 19.32
C SER A 5 -3.13 -4.73 18.95
N ALA A 6 -3.38 -4.91 17.66
CA ALA A 6 -4.02 -6.10 17.10
C ALA A 6 -3.16 -6.71 15.99
N SER A 7 -3.27 -8.02 15.82
CA SER A 7 -2.65 -8.77 14.73
C SER A 7 -3.72 -9.59 14.03
N LEU A 8 -3.81 -9.45 12.72
CA LEU A 8 -4.73 -10.20 11.86
C LEU A 8 -3.91 -11.06 10.89
N GLN A 9 -4.47 -12.19 10.47
CA GLN A 9 -3.87 -13.13 9.53
C GLN A 9 -4.83 -13.33 8.36
N ALA A 10 -4.30 -13.56 7.15
CA ALA A 10 -5.05 -13.72 5.90
C ALA A 10 -6.11 -12.61 5.72
N VAL A 11 -5.65 -11.37 5.56
CA VAL A 11 -6.47 -10.18 5.66
C VAL A 11 -7.01 -9.76 4.30
N GLU A 12 -8.31 -9.52 4.24
CA GLU A 12 -8.96 -8.63 3.28
C GLU A 12 -9.54 -7.45 4.05
N GLY A 13 -9.17 -6.24 3.65
CA GLY A 13 -9.58 -4.99 4.29
C GLY A 13 -10.06 -3.96 3.29
N ILE A 14 -10.92 -3.07 3.77
CA ILE A 14 -11.40 -1.92 3.00
C ILE A 14 -11.01 -0.67 3.78
N LYS A 15 -10.31 0.25 3.12
CA LYS A 15 -10.03 1.58 3.66
C LYS A 15 -11.04 2.57 3.11
N PHE A 16 -11.58 3.37 4.02
CA PHE A 16 -12.45 4.48 3.69
C PHE A 16 -11.62 5.78 3.55
N ILE A 17 -11.96 6.58 2.57
CA ILE A 17 -11.47 7.96 2.38
C ILE A 17 -12.72 8.83 2.32
N GLU A 18 -12.78 9.84 3.18
CA GLU A 18 -13.97 10.71 3.32
C GLU A 18 -15.30 9.94 3.50
N GLY A 19 -15.25 8.80 4.20
CA GLY A 19 -16.42 7.95 4.47
C GLY A 19 -16.84 7.06 3.30
N ARG A 20 -16.11 7.04 2.19
CA ARG A 20 -16.36 6.17 1.03
C ARG A 20 -15.32 5.04 0.95
N PRO A 21 -15.71 3.81 0.60
CA PRO A 21 -14.78 2.71 0.44
C PRO A 21 -13.96 2.91 -0.85
N GLU A 22 -12.71 3.37 -0.73
CA GLU A 22 -11.89 3.71 -1.91
C GLU A 22 -10.77 2.71 -2.17
N LEU A 23 -10.21 2.09 -1.13
CA LEU A 23 -9.12 1.12 -1.30
C LEU A 23 -9.50 -0.25 -0.75
N ARG A 24 -9.19 -1.28 -1.52
CA ARG A 24 -9.16 -2.67 -1.03
C ARG A 24 -7.71 -3.08 -0.79
N VAL A 25 -7.49 -3.77 0.33
CA VAL A 25 -6.17 -4.21 0.77
C VAL A 25 -6.21 -5.70 1.05
N TRP A 26 -5.24 -6.44 0.51
CA TRP A 26 -4.99 -7.84 0.84
C TRP A 26 -3.57 -7.98 1.38
N ALA A 27 -3.40 -8.78 2.43
CA ALA A 27 -2.09 -9.10 3.00
C ALA A 27 -2.14 -10.42 3.78
N GLY A 28 -1.01 -11.13 3.85
CA GLY A 28 -0.87 -12.32 4.68
C GLY A 28 -1.03 -12.02 6.17
N ALA A 29 -0.57 -10.85 6.63
CA ALA A 29 -0.77 -10.39 8.00
C ALA A 29 -0.87 -8.87 8.07
N VAL A 30 -1.59 -8.38 9.09
CA VAL A 30 -1.68 -6.95 9.43
C VAL A 30 -1.46 -6.76 10.92
N LYS A 31 -0.56 -5.84 11.29
CA LYS A 31 -0.34 -5.39 12.67
C LYS A 31 -0.83 -3.96 12.79
N LEU A 32 -1.78 -3.75 13.70
CA LEU A 32 -2.38 -2.45 14.00
C LEU A 32 -1.82 -1.97 15.34
N ASP A 33 -1.28 -0.76 15.38
CA ASP A 33 -1.00 -0.04 16.61
C ASP A 33 -2.10 0.99 16.83
N PHE A 34 -2.98 0.76 17.80
CA PHE A 34 -4.09 1.67 18.09
C PHE A 34 -3.65 2.95 18.82
N GLY A 35 -2.45 2.96 19.41
CA GLY A 35 -1.90 4.15 20.06
C GLY A 35 -1.37 5.15 19.04
N THR A 36 -0.75 4.68 17.96
CA THR A 36 -0.18 5.55 16.91
C THR A 36 -1.01 5.61 15.64
N GLY A 37 -1.95 4.68 15.43
CA GLY A 37 -2.67 4.52 14.17
C GLY A 37 -1.82 3.94 13.04
N ARG A 38 -0.58 3.52 13.32
CA ARG A 38 0.28 2.86 12.33
C ARG A 38 -0.23 1.47 12.00
N VAL A 39 -0.08 1.11 10.73
CA VAL A 39 -0.48 -0.21 10.25
C VAL A 39 0.66 -0.81 9.43
N ASP A 40 1.15 -1.96 9.86
CA ASP A 40 2.13 -2.76 9.12
C ASP A 40 1.42 -3.93 8.42
N PHE A 41 1.70 -4.09 7.13
CA PHE A 41 1.18 -5.14 6.26
C PHE A 41 2.34 -6.03 5.81
N GLU A 42 2.20 -7.34 5.96
CA GLU A 42 3.23 -8.33 5.63
C GLU A 42 2.64 -9.48 4.82
N GLY A 43 3.49 -10.17 4.05
CA GLY A 43 3.12 -11.39 3.33
C GLY A 43 2.31 -11.11 2.07
N HIS A 44 2.96 -10.51 1.07
CA HIS A 44 2.38 -10.17 -0.24
C HIS A 44 1.19 -9.22 -0.12
N VAL A 45 1.51 -7.93 0.02
CA VAL A 45 0.53 -6.86 0.11
C VAL A 45 0.05 -6.50 -1.29
N THR A 46 -1.26 -6.35 -1.45
CA THR A 46 -1.88 -5.77 -2.65
C THR A 46 -2.86 -4.70 -2.22
N VAL A 47 -2.74 -3.50 -2.80
CA VAL A 47 -3.66 -2.39 -2.59
C VAL A 47 -4.24 -1.99 -3.94
N LYS A 48 -5.56 -1.87 -4.03
CA LYS A 48 -6.27 -1.47 -5.26
C LYS A 48 -7.25 -0.35 -4.95
N SER A 49 -7.19 0.73 -5.74
CA SER A 49 -8.22 1.75 -5.80
C SER A 49 -9.31 1.34 -6.78
N ASP A 50 -10.56 1.73 -6.48
CA ASP A 50 -11.68 1.64 -7.41
C ASP A 50 -11.51 2.56 -8.64
N LYS A 51 -10.69 3.61 -8.53
CA LYS A 51 -10.33 4.54 -9.62
C LYS A 51 -9.34 3.93 -10.63
N GLY A 52 -8.78 2.75 -10.35
CA GLY A 52 -7.88 2.03 -11.25
C GLY A 52 -6.44 1.81 -10.75
N PRO A 53 -5.78 2.79 -10.07
CA PRO A 53 -4.43 2.58 -9.56
C PRO A 53 -4.33 1.42 -8.57
N SER A 54 -3.20 0.72 -8.61
CA SER A 54 -2.91 -0.35 -7.66
C SER A 54 -1.41 -0.50 -7.42
N PHE A 55 -1.05 -1.10 -6.29
CA PHE A 55 0.30 -1.58 -6.09
C PHE A 55 0.34 -2.92 -5.36
N SER A 56 1.44 -3.65 -5.55
CA SER A 56 1.78 -4.83 -4.75
C SER A 56 3.23 -4.81 -4.33
N ALA A 57 3.53 -5.44 -3.20
CA ALA A 57 4.86 -5.52 -2.61
C ALA A 57 4.96 -6.68 -1.60
N ALA A 58 6.16 -7.01 -1.14
CA ALA A 58 6.33 -7.99 -0.07
C ALA A 58 5.76 -7.52 1.28
N ALA A 59 5.93 -6.23 1.58
CA ALA A 59 5.42 -5.58 2.78
C ALA A 59 5.04 -4.12 2.51
N ALA A 60 4.17 -3.55 3.34
CA ALA A 60 3.84 -2.14 3.31
C ALA A 60 3.56 -1.59 4.71
N ARG A 61 3.69 -0.28 4.88
CA ARG A 61 3.34 0.44 6.10
C ARG A 61 2.48 1.64 5.74
N TRP A 62 1.38 1.81 6.47
CA TRP A 62 0.66 3.06 6.57
C TRP A 62 1.22 3.88 7.74
N ASP A 63 1.65 5.10 7.47
CA ASP A 63 2.04 6.06 8.51
C ASP A 63 1.09 7.27 8.49
N PRO A 64 0.26 7.47 9.54
CA PRO A 64 -0.69 8.57 9.58
C PRO A 64 -0.03 9.95 9.66
N ASP A 65 1.19 10.06 10.21
CA ASP A 65 1.91 11.33 10.28
C ASP A 65 2.37 11.77 8.89
N MET A 66 2.83 10.82 8.08
CA MET A 66 3.26 11.08 6.69
C MET A 66 2.11 11.12 5.69
N LYS A 67 0.93 10.61 6.08
CA LYS A 67 -0.23 10.41 5.22
C LYS A 67 0.08 9.62 3.94
N SER A 68 0.99 8.66 4.02
CA SER A 68 1.43 7.86 2.86
C SER A 68 1.62 6.38 3.21
N PHE A 69 1.49 5.55 2.18
CA PHE A 69 1.99 4.18 2.19
C PHE A 69 3.46 4.17 1.81
N ARG A 70 4.24 3.37 2.54
CA ARG A 70 5.58 2.94 2.12
C ARG A 70 5.56 1.44 1.89
N ALA A 71 5.93 0.99 0.71
CA ALA A 71 5.94 -0.41 0.32
C ALA A 71 7.35 -0.85 -0.07
N TYR A 72 7.67 -2.11 0.24
CA TYR A 72 9.03 -2.64 0.18
C TYR A 72 9.06 -4.04 -0.43
N GLY A 73 10.10 -4.28 -1.25
CA GLY A 73 10.42 -5.58 -1.83
C GLY A 73 9.55 -5.91 -3.03
N ASN A 74 10.18 -6.02 -4.20
CA ASN A 74 9.55 -6.39 -5.48
C ASN A 74 8.26 -5.58 -5.76
N VAL A 75 8.34 -4.27 -5.57
CA VAL A 75 7.23 -3.35 -5.78
C VAL A 75 6.78 -3.41 -7.24
N GLN A 76 5.47 -3.47 -7.43
CA GLN A 76 4.81 -3.26 -8.72
C GLN A 76 3.67 -2.26 -8.51
N TYR A 77 3.74 -1.11 -9.18
CA TYR A 77 2.66 -0.13 -9.27
C TYR A 77 2.06 -0.19 -10.68
N GLU A 78 0.74 -0.15 -10.78
CA GLU A 78 0.00 -0.18 -12.04
C GLU A 78 -1.05 0.93 -12.05
N ASN A 79 -1.16 1.64 -13.18
CA ASN A 79 -2.24 2.58 -13.43
C ASN A 79 -2.62 2.51 -14.92
N GLY A 80 -3.81 1.97 -15.19
CA GLY A 80 -4.23 1.63 -16.56
C GLY A 80 -3.29 0.61 -17.20
N ALA A 81 -2.75 0.95 -18.37
CA ALA A 81 -1.81 0.09 -19.10
C ALA A 81 -0.33 0.31 -18.71
N SER A 82 -0.06 1.30 -17.86
CA SER A 82 1.29 1.65 -17.42
C SER A 82 1.66 0.88 -16.16
N LYS A 83 2.91 0.40 -16.11
CA LYS A 83 3.47 -0.36 -14.98
C LYS A 83 4.82 0.21 -14.58
N ILE A 84 5.05 0.36 -13.28
CA ILE A 84 6.34 0.74 -12.69
C ILE A 84 6.73 -0.37 -11.71
N SER A 85 7.95 -0.87 -11.81
CA SER A 85 8.52 -1.80 -10.82
C SER A 85 9.74 -1.20 -10.15
N GLY A 86 10.03 -1.62 -8.92
CA GLY A 86 11.25 -1.24 -8.19
C GLY A 86 11.38 -1.94 -6.85
N ASP A 87 12.28 -1.45 -6.01
CA ASP A 87 12.55 -2.02 -4.69
C ASP A 87 11.67 -1.40 -3.61
N GLU A 88 11.35 -0.11 -3.73
CA GLU A 88 10.54 0.65 -2.78
C GLU A 88 9.52 1.55 -3.49
N LEU A 89 8.39 1.80 -2.83
CA LEU A 89 7.36 2.76 -3.24
C LEU A 89 6.96 3.63 -2.06
N GLU A 90 6.87 4.93 -2.29
CA GLU A 90 6.14 5.85 -1.44
C GLU A 90 4.96 6.39 -2.24
N ILE A 91 3.75 6.31 -1.69
CA ILE A 91 2.53 6.72 -2.38
C ILE A 91 1.52 7.31 -1.40
N ASP A 92 0.81 8.35 -1.82
CA ASP A 92 -0.25 8.97 -1.04
C ASP A 92 -1.48 8.08 -0.89
N LEU A 93 -2.43 8.53 -0.07
CA LEU A 93 -3.66 7.79 0.24
C LEU A 93 -4.56 7.53 -0.95
N GLU A 94 -4.52 8.39 -1.95
CA GLU A 94 -5.39 8.32 -3.11
C GLU A 94 -4.74 7.53 -4.27
N LEU A 95 -3.49 7.10 -4.07
CA LEU A 95 -2.66 6.40 -5.05
C LEU A 95 -2.32 7.22 -6.30
N GLU A 96 -2.31 8.55 -6.17
CA GLU A 96 -2.13 9.51 -7.26
C GLU A 96 -0.64 9.86 -7.46
N ILE A 97 0.10 10.04 -6.36
CA ILE A 97 1.50 10.48 -6.39
C ILE A 97 2.42 9.34 -5.96
N ALA A 98 2.78 8.48 -6.92
CA ALA A 98 3.69 7.36 -6.71
C ALA A 98 5.17 7.76 -6.91
N ARG A 99 6.03 7.42 -5.96
CA ARG A 99 7.50 7.54 -6.05
C ARG A 99 8.13 6.17 -5.88
N VAL A 100 8.59 5.57 -6.97
CA VAL A 100 9.29 4.27 -6.97
C VAL A 100 10.81 4.48 -6.96
N LYS A 101 11.53 3.75 -6.10
CA LYS A 101 12.99 3.83 -5.94
C LYS A 101 13.62 2.44 -5.98
N GLY A 102 14.90 2.40 -6.36
CA GLY A 102 15.69 1.16 -6.46
C GLY A 102 15.29 0.31 -7.66
N ASN A 103 16.26 -0.03 -8.51
CA ASN A 103 16.07 -0.85 -9.72
C ASN A 103 14.82 -0.48 -10.54
N ALA A 104 14.47 0.81 -10.58
CA ALA A 104 13.19 1.26 -11.10
C ALA A 104 13.09 1.02 -12.61
N ARG A 105 11.98 0.42 -13.04
CA ARG A 105 11.67 0.19 -14.46
C ARG A 105 10.27 0.66 -14.76
N PHE A 106 10.11 1.31 -15.89
CA PHE A 106 8.83 1.78 -16.38
C PHE A 106 8.49 1.08 -17.69
N ARG A 107 7.22 0.70 -17.83
CA ARG A 107 6.65 0.16 -19.06
C ARG A 107 5.31 0.84 -19.31
N SER A 108 5.13 1.38 -20.50
CA SER A 108 3.87 1.97 -20.93
C SER A 108 3.65 1.65 -22.41
N PRO A 109 2.40 1.53 -22.89
CA PRO A 109 2.14 1.48 -24.32
C PRO A 109 2.36 2.84 -25.01
N ALA A 110 2.48 3.94 -24.25
CA ALA A 110 2.66 5.28 -24.79
C ALA A 110 4.12 5.60 -25.17
N PHE A 111 5.08 4.80 -24.71
CA PHE A 111 6.52 5.01 -24.90
C PHE A 111 7.25 3.68 -25.14
#